data_AF-A0A9P6DLX1-F1
#
_entry.id   AF-A0A9P6DLX1-F1
#
_cell.length_a   1.000
_cell.length_b   1.000
_cell.length_c   1.000
_cell.angle_alpha   90.00
_cell.angle_beta   90.00
_cell.angle_gamma   90.00
#
_symmetry.space_group_name_H-M   'P 1'
#
loop_
_entity.id
_entity.type
_entity.pdbx_description
1 polymer ?
#
loop_
_entity_poly.entity_id
_entity_poly.type
_entity_poly.pdbx_seq_one_letter_code
_entity_poly.pdbx_strand_id
1 'polypeptide(L)'
;SFSSVKELQAKVQGMPGGLLWLSTEIILKDAPNEPQTLLYQNPVECADQLFQNPSFKDCMDFAPKWVYKTNGMTRLYHEMASTGNWHAEQVHYYIVP
;
A
#
# COMPACT_ATOMS: atom_id res chain seq x y z
N SER A 1 -3.84 -25.17 3.80
CA SER A 1 -4.73 -25.74 4.84
C SER A 1 -3.89 -25.99 6.08
N PHE A 2 -4.39 -25.65 7.27
CA PHE A 2 -3.70 -25.93 8.54
C PHE A 2 -4.45 -27.04 9.25
N SER A 3 -3.72 -27.95 9.88
CA SER A 3 -4.27 -29.15 10.52
C SER A 3 -4.71 -28.90 11.96
N SER A 4 -4.27 -27.78 12.56
CA SER A 4 -4.68 -27.37 13.91
C SER A 4 -4.50 -25.86 14.14
N VAL A 5 -5.18 -25.34 15.17
CA VAL A 5 -5.01 -23.95 15.64
C VAL A 5 -3.57 -23.68 16.07
N LYS A 6 -2.91 -24.68 16.68
CA LYS A 6 -1.50 -24.58 17.10
C LYS A 6 -0.56 -24.38 15.92
N GLU A 7 -0.80 -25.09 14.83
CA GLU A 7 -0.03 -24.97 13.59
C GLU A 7 -0.21 -23.59 12.94
N LEU A 8 -1.45 -23.10 12.89
CA LEU A 8 -1.75 -21.74 12.43
C LEU A 8 -1.06 -20.69 13.30
N GLN A 9 -1.17 -20.80 14.63
CA GLN A 9 -0.57 -19.84 15.55
C GLN A 9 0.95 -19.84 15.46
N ALA A 10 1.59 -21.01 15.36
CA ALA A 10 3.03 -21.11 15.16
C ALA A 10 3.46 -20.44 13.84
N LYS A 11 2.66 -20.57 12.78
CA LYS A 11 2.91 -19.87 11.49
C LYS A 11 2.81 -18.36 11.66
N VAL A 12 1.77 -17.86 12.34
CA VAL A 12 1.56 -16.42 12.59
C VAL A 12 2.68 -15.83 13.44
N GLN A 13 3.08 -16.52 14.51
CA GLN A 13 4.17 -16.08 15.39
C GLN A 13 5.55 -16.10 14.70
N GLY A 14 5.72 -16.94 13.68
CA GLY A 14 6.94 -17.00 12.87
C GLY A 14 6.96 -16.01 11.70
N MET A 15 5.87 -15.26 11.47
CA MET A 15 5.88 -14.19 10.45
C MET A 15 6.69 -13.00 10.95
N PRO A 16 7.40 -12.30 10.05
CA PRO A 16 8.00 -11.02 10.42
C PRO A 16 6.91 -10.09 10.97
N GLY A 17 7.21 -9.36 12.04
CA GLY A 17 6.29 -8.39 12.61
C GLY A 17 5.84 -7.37 11.56
N GLY A 18 4.55 -7.04 11.58
CA GLY A 18 4.01 -5.94 10.78
C GLY A 18 4.37 -4.58 11.36
N LEU A 19 4.15 -3.53 10.57
CA LEU A 19 4.25 -2.15 11.06
C LEU A 19 3.22 -1.89 12.17
N LEU A 20 3.59 -0.99 13.09
CA LEU A 20 2.71 -0.59 14.17
C LEU A 20 1.56 0.25 13.62
N TRP A 21 0.35 -0.04 14.10
CA TRP A 21 -0.80 0.81 13.87
C TRP A 21 -0.64 2.10 14.69
N LEU A 22 -0.81 3.23 14.02
CA LEU A 22 -0.88 4.56 14.59
C LEU A 22 -2.35 4.98 14.70
N SER A 23 -2.64 5.92 15.60
CA SER A 23 -3.97 6.47 15.81
C SER A 23 -3.91 7.99 15.87
N THR A 24 -4.85 8.66 15.21
CA THR A 24 -5.04 10.11 15.33
C THR A 24 -6.53 10.44 15.37
N GLU A 25 -6.90 11.52 16.06
CA GLU A 25 -8.27 12.02 16.03
C GLU A 25 -8.46 12.98 14.86
N ILE A 26 -9.49 12.72 14.07
CA ILE A 26 -9.89 13.58 12.95
C ILE A 26 -11.31 14.08 13.17
N ILE A 27 -11.57 15.29 12.71
CA ILE A 27 -12.91 15.88 12.68
C ILE A 27 -13.32 16.00 11.22
N LEU A 28 -14.42 15.33 10.86
CA LEU A 28 -14.96 15.40 9.51
C LEU A 28 -15.79 16.68 9.35
N LYS A 29 -15.69 17.32 8.18
CA LYS A 29 -16.46 18.55 7.90
C LYS A 29 -17.97 18.33 8.01
N ASP A 30 -18.43 17.14 7.64
CA ASP A 30 -19.84 16.76 7.68
C ASP A 30 -20.33 16.38 9.10
N ALA A 31 -19.40 16.17 10.03
CA ALA A 31 -19.66 15.76 11.42
C ALA A 31 -18.71 16.48 12.39
N PRO A 32 -18.81 17.83 12.52
CA PRO A 32 -17.85 18.63 13.27
C PRO A 32 -17.87 18.38 14.79
N ASN A 33 -18.96 17.81 15.31
CA ASN A 33 -19.16 17.53 16.73
C ASN A 33 -18.88 16.07 17.10
N GLU A 34 -18.44 15.24 16.15
CA GLU A 34 -18.19 13.82 16.35
C GLU A 34 -16.75 13.47 15.93
N PRO A 35 -15.75 13.70 16.80
CA PRO A 35 -14.38 13.28 16.55
C PRO A 35 -14.31 11.78 16.28
N GLN A 36 -13.55 11.39 15.25
CA GLN A 36 -13.35 10.00 14.84
C GLN A 36 -11.89 9.62 15.05
N THR A 37 -11.65 8.41 15.56
CA THR A 37 -10.29 7.86 15.63
C THR A 37 -9.92 7.23 14.28
N LEU A 38 -8.96 7.82 13.58
CA LEU A 38 -8.35 7.28 12.39
C LEU A 38 -7.18 6.38 12.79
N LEU A 39 -7.29 5.09 12.48
CA LEU A 39 -6.18 4.15 12.56
C LEU A 39 -5.47 4.09 11.21
N TYR A 40 -4.15 4.25 11.19
CA TYR A 40 -3.36 4.24 9.98
C TYR A 40 -1.96 3.66 10.22
N GLN A 41 -1.24 3.34 9.15
CA GLN A 41 0.18 3.00 9.18
C GLN A 41 0.93 4.02 8.31
N ASN A 42 2.21 4.26 8.59
CA ASN A 42 3.01 5.17 7.77
C ASN A 42 3.13 4.58 6.34
N PRO A 43 2.61 5.25 5.30
CA PRO A 43 2.59 4.69 3.96
C PRO A 43 3.99 4.47 3.37
N VAL A 44 4.97 5.28 3.77
CA VAL A 44 6.37 5.13 3.34
C VAL A 44 6.97 3.85 3.92
N GLU A 45 6.77 3.62 5.21
CA GLU A 45 7.22 2.38 5.87
C GLU A 45 6.50 1.15 5.31
N CYS A 46 5.20 1.28 4.99
CA CYS A 46 4.43 0.20 4.36
C CYS A 46 5.02 -0.18 3.00
N ALA A 47 5.35 0.82 2.17
CA ALA A 47 5.97 0.58 0.88
C ALA A 47 7.34 -0.09 1.03
N ASP A 48 8.19 0.40 1.94
CA ASP A 48 9.51 -0.19 2.21
C ASP A 48 9.39 -1.66 2.68
N GLN A 49 8.48 -1.95 3.61
CA GLN A 49 8.22 -3.32 4.06
C GLN A 49 7.74 -4.24 2.92
N LEU A 50 6.89 -3.72 2.02
CA LEU A 50 6.44 -4.48 0.85
C LEU A 50 7.59 -4.74 -0.14
N PHE A 51 8.47 -3.75 -0.37
CA PHE A 51 9.63 -3.88 -1.26
C PHE A 51 10.67 -4.85 -0.72
N GLN A 52 10.85 -4.91 0.60
CA GLN A 52 11.80 -5.81 1.24
C GLN A 52 11.33 -7.28 1.25
N ASN A 53 10.05 -7.56 1.02
CA ASN A 53 9.52 -8.91 1.04
C ASN A 53 9.59 -9.56 -0.37
N PRO A 54 10.47 -10.55 -0.59
CA PRO A 54 10.63 -11.18 -1.90
C PRO A 54 9.36 -11.87 -2.42
N SER A 55 8.44 -12.23 -1.51
CA SER A 55 7.18 -12.88 -1.86
C SER A 55 6.25 -12.00 -2.70
N PHE A 56 6.47 -10.67 -2.69
CA PHE A 56 5.67 -9.72 -3.46
C PHE A 56 6.36 -9.24 -4.74
N LYS A 57 7.58 -9.71 -5.03
CA LYS A 57 8.37 -9.24 -6.17
C LYS A 57 7.62 -9.32 -7.51
N ASP A 58 6.91 -10.41 -7.74
CA ASP A 58 6.15 -10.64 -8.99
C ASP A 58 4.72 -10.09 -8.94
N CYS A 59 4.30 -9.57 -7.79
CA CYS A 59 2.96 -9.03 -7.54
C CYS A 59 2.93 -7.49 -7.55
N MET A 60 4.09 -6.83 -7.47
CA MET A 60 4.21 -5.38 -7.47
C MET A 60 4.33 -4.86 -8.90
N ASP A 61 3.35 -4.07 -9.31
CA ASP A 61 3.35 -3.36 -10.58
C ASP A 61 3.64 -1.89 -10.31
N PHE A 62 4.78 -1.44 -10.81
CA PHE A 62 5.30 -0.10 -10.57
C PHE A 62 4.92 0.88 -11.68
N ALA A 63 4.25 0.40 -12.74
CA ALA A 63 3.82 1.23 -13.84
C ALA A 63 2.43 1.85 -13.54
N PRO A 64 2.22 3.14 -13.82
CA PRO A 64 0.90 3.74 -13.77
C PRO A 64 -0.03 3.01 -14.74
N LYS A 65 -1.21 2.58 -14.26
CA LYS A 65 -2.16 1.83 -15.08
C LYS A 65 -3.61 2.23 -14.82
N TRP A 66 -4.37 2.40 -15.89
CA TRP A 66 -5.82 2.55 -15.87
C TRP A 66 -6.48 1.22 -16.26
N VAL A 67 -7.35 0.71 -15.38
CA VAL A 67 -8.04 -0.57 -15.57
C VAL A 67 -9.51 -0.30 -15.89
N TYR A 68 -9.89 -0.46 -17.15
CA TYR A 68 -11.30 -0.42 -17.57
C TYR A 68 -11.86 -1.83 -17.65
N LYS A 69 -13.02 -2.05 -17.02
CA LYS A 69 -13.81 -3.28 -17.16
C LYS A 69 -15.00 -2.98 -18.07
N THR A 70 -15.04 -3.60 -19.24
CA THR A 70 -16.21 -3.53 -20.15
C THR A 70 -16.44 -4.90 -20.75
N ASN A 71 -17.68 -5.39 -20.66
CA ASN A 71 -18.16 -6.64 -21.26
C ASN A 71 -17.27 -7.86 -21.00
N GLY A 72 -16.86 -8.06 -19.74
CA GLY A 72 -16.06 -9.23 -19.34
C GLY A 72 -14.59 -9.20 -19.76
N MET A 73 -14.15 -8.15 -20.46
CA MET A 73 -12.75 -7.93 -20.81
C MET A 73 -12.15 -6.84 -19.92
N THR A 74 -11.05 -7.18 -19.25
CA THR A 74 -10.20 -6.22 -18.55
C THR A 74 -9.20 -5.66 -19.55
N ARG A 75 -9.31 -4.37 -19.88
CA ARG A 75 -8.31 -3.68 -20.70
C ARG A 75 -7.39 -2.90 -19.77
N LEU A 76 -6.11 -3.24 -19.82
CA LEU A 76 -5.04 -2.58 -19.07
C LEU A 76 -4.36 -1.57 -19.98
N TYR A 77 -4.54 -0.28 -19.69
CA TYR A 77 -3.75 0.77 -20.32
C TYR A 77 -2.66 1.17 -19.34
N HIS A 78 -1.39 0.94 -19.68
CA HIS A 78 -0.27 1.56 -18.97
C HIS A 78 -0.27 3.03 -19.39
N GLU A 79 -0.69 3.93 -18.51
CA GLU A 79 -0.95 5.32 -18.88
C GLU A 79 0.38 6.08 -18.89
N MET A 80 1.06 6.02 -20.03
CA MET A 80 2.28 6.76 -20.33
C MET A 80 2.36 7.10 -21.85
N ALA A 81 1.22 7.33 -22.49
CA ALA A 81 1.17 7.60 -23.94
C ALA A 81 1.02 9.09 -24.31
N SER A 82 0.79 10.01 -23.36
CA SER A 82 0.51 11.41 -23.72
C SER A 82 1.39 12.50 -23.08
N THR A 83 2.30 12.21 -22.15
CA THR A 83 3.14 13.26 -21.56
C THR A 83 4.48 12.71 -21.10
N GLY A 84 5.57 13.14 -21.74
CA GLY A 84 6.97 12.77 -21.46
C GLY A 84 7.52 13.25 -20.10
N ASN A 85 6.68 13.33 -19.07
CA ASN A 85 6.97 13.96 -17.78
C ASN A 85 7.05 12.97 -16.61
N TRP A 86 6.99 11.66 -16.83
CA TRP A 86 7.12 10.66 -15.74
C TRP A 86 8.42 10.81 -14.96
N HIS A 87 9.50 11.23 -15.63
CA HIS A 87 10.79 11.54 -15.00
C HIS A 87 10.76 12.81 -14.14
N ALA A 88 9.76 13.67 -14.29
CA ALA A 88 9.67 14.97 -13.60
C ALA A 88 9.01 14.87 -12.21
N GLU A 89 8.28 13.80 -11.92
CA GLU A 89 7.56 13.61 -10.65
C GLU A 89 8.13 12.48 -9.77
N GLN A 90 9.34 12.02 -10.06
CA GLN A 90 10.07 11.19 -9.10
C GLN A 90 10.58 12.07 -7.95
N VAL A 91 9.95 11.93 -6.77
CA VAL A 91 10.35 12.59 -5.53
C VAL A 91 11.82 12.26 -5.23
N HIS A 92 12.70 13.25 -5.37
CA HIS A 92 14.08 13.19 -4.89
C HIS A 92 14.13 13.72 -3.46
N TYR A 93 14.61 12.90 -2.52
CA TYR A 93 15.03 13.38 -1.20
C TYR A 93 16.49 13.86 -1.28
N TYR A 94 16.74 15.10 -0.88
CA TYR A 94 18.10 15.56 -0.60
C TYR A 94 18.38 15.37 0.88
N ILE A 95 19.50 14.71 1.19
CA ILE A 95 20.10 14.78 2.54
C ILE A 95 20.87 16.10 2.59
N VAL A 96 20.46 16.99 3.47
CA VAL A 96 21.20 18.22 3.75
C VAL A 96 22.25 17.90 4.82
N PRO A 97 23.55 18.17 4.59
CA PRO A 97 24.61 17.96 5.57
C PRO A 97 24.51 18.89 6.77
#